data_AF-A0A1G2ZKG7-F1
#
_entry.id   AF-A0A1G2ZKG7-F1
#
_cell.length_a   1.000
_cell.length_b   1.000
_cell.length_c   1.000
_cell.angle_alpha   90.00
_cell.angle_beta   90.00
_cell.angle_gamma   90.00
#
_symmetry.space_group_name_H-M   'P 1'
#
loop_
_entity.id
_entity.type
_entity.pdbx_description
1 polymer ?
#
loop_
_entity_poly.entity_id
_entity_poly.type
_entity_poly.pdbx_seq_one_letter_code
_entity_poly.pdbx_strand_id
1 'polypeptide(L)'
;MKKVVLAIIAMGIAILGGVKVGSALYQQEKAKKISAISSAIDSWYKVTAGNRHSGYQHNRLTPRTPASLGYDYSEEGELYISDTSMSVTIKAVLNKELNSTSFTYTVSDNTRSISAELAESGGIRSLESTDPSGNKKYWEISPKDEIYPTISVALFALKQKELLKEGSNIKVKICNPIVAGNILITGNVKVAGKQKKKYLNKDVEITVAEVSEAGISYKAYLDNYGRILESDTSTANMNFLIVASSADAMGNLSPAVSQKGRRDPFRKSHVLSGKEGNTPIVRPSSSDSEDWSGEKSLVINQQDVERYMAEIEKLSQDLEKASKNEIGLKATYERFVKIYKGLIDIVKSPIYRDKLTKLRQRAEQLYPGAEYAYNEASQLYKNIVDKFNQNSWKEITPLYNQLKSVSARDALIGTEYKTAVEEVLAKATKLAERVSNREEIMRRNIQVNGIAYYLENKPTEVDAKFSILGSDMSIKETVYLTVSNSYAIVNGKAVREGDPVGGGILVKKINKDQVIFSYKDEELPIYIKRQ
;
A
#
# COMPACT_ATOMS: atom_id res chain seq x y z
N MET A 1 30.52 -30.50 -16.26
CA MET A 1 30.05 -29.18 -15.77
C MET A 1 29.09 -28.59 -16.79
N LYS A 2 27.78 -28.70 -16.54
CA LYS A 2 26.65 -27.97 -17.17
C LYS A 2 25.37 -28.66 -16.69
N LYS A 3 24.91 -28.25 -15.50
CA LYS A 3 23.61 -28.61 -14.88
C LYS A 3 22.83 -27.30 -14.71
N VAL A 4 21.50 -27.44 -14.68
CA VAL A 4 20.51 -26.47 -14.13
C VAL A 4 20.10 -25.33 -15.05
N VAL A 5 19.39 -25.62 -16.15
CA VAL A 5 18.26 -24.80 -16.68
C VAL A 5 17.39 -25.77 -17.50
N LEU A 6 16.06 -25.71 -17.38
CA LEU A 6 15.04 -26.65 -17.90
C LEU A 6 14.70 -27.84 -16.98
N ALA A 7 14.03 -27.55 -15.85
CA ALA A 7 13.22 -28.54 -15.14
C ALA A 7 12.08 -27.86 -14.35
N ILE A 8 11.17 -27.15 -15.02
CA ILE A 8 9.82 -26.81 -14.52
C ILE A 8 8.86 -26.78 -15.73
N ILE A 9 8.70 -27.90 -16.44
CA ILE A 9 7.63 -28.11 -17.43
C ILE A 9 7.22 -29.61 -17.37
N ALA A 10 5.97 -29.82 -16.94
CA ALA A 10 5.04 -30.95 -17.12
C ALA A 10 5.54 -32.38 -17.45
N MET A 11 5.15 -33.35 -16.60
CA MET A 11 4.81 -34.78 -16.88
C MET A 11 4.63 -35.50 -15.52
N GLY A 12 3.73 -36.46 -15.25
CA GLY A 12 2.69 -37.15 -16.01
C GLY A 12 2.28 -38.47 -15.29
N ILE A 13 0.97 -38.72 -15.18
CA ILE A 13 0.22 -40.01 -15.39
C ILE A 13 0.16 -41.12 -14.28
N ALA A 14 -1.08 -41.70 -14.16
CA ALA A 14 -1.53 -43.04 -13.67
C ALA A 14 -1.71 -43.27 -12.15
N ILE A 15 -2.76 -43.90 -11.56
CA ILE A 15 -3.80 -44.89 -11.96
C ILE A 15 -5.00 -44.89 -10.97
N LEU A 16 -6.20 -45.20 -11.50
CA LEU A 16 -7.46 -45.81 -10.98
C LEU A 16 -7.84 -45.81 -9.48
N GLY A 17 -9.12 -45.49 -9.22
CA GLY A 17 -9.87 -45.90 -8.03
C GLY A 17 -11.11 -45.05 -7.78
N GLY A 18 -12.26 -45.43 -8.34
CA GLY A 18 -13.50 -44.68 -8.18
C GLY A 18 -14.11 -44.76 -6.79
N VAL A 19 -14.63 -43.65 -6.29
CA VAL A 19 -15.70 -43.62 -5.28
C VAL A 19 -16.65 -42.46 -5.60
N LYS A 20 -17.91 -42.81 -5.88
CA LYS A 20 -19.07 -41.90 -5.92
C LYS A 20 -19.32 -41.37 -4.50
N VAL A 21 -19.25 -40.06 -4.30
CA VAL A 21 -19.98 -39.33 -3.24
C VAL A 21 -20.24 -37.94 -3.82
N GLY A 22 -21.46 -37.53 -4.18
CA GLY A 22 -22.64 -37.48 -3.33
C GLY A 22 -23.05 -36.01 -3.28
N SER A 23 -23.78 -35.58 -4.30
CA SER A 23 -24.39 -34.26 -4.41
C SER A 23 -25.47 -34.09 -3.34
N ALA A 24 -25.19 -33.38 -2.25
CA ALA A 24 -26.22 -32.83 -1.36
C ALA A 24 -25.58 -31.89 -0.34
N LEU A 25 -25.76 -30.58 -0.52
CA LEU A 25 -26.01 -29.57 0.51
C LEU A 25 -25.94 -28.18 -0.13
N TYR A 26 -26.99 -27.85 -0.89
CA TYR A 26 -27.32 -26.48 -1.25
C TYR A 26 -28.66 -26.19 -0.54
N GLN A 27 -28.58 -25.77 0.72
CA GLN A 27 -29.72 -25.16 1.40
C GLN A 27 -29.38 -23.71 1.71
N GLN A 28 -30.30 -22.85 1.28
CA GLN A 28 -30.33 -21.42 1.43
C GLN A 28 -30.29 -21.03 2.91
N GLU A 29 -29.18 -20.44 3.36
CA GLU A 29 -29.20 -19.57 4.53
C GLU A 29 -29.26 -18.10 4.09
N LYS A 30 -30.23 -17.40 4.67
CA LYS A 30 -30.53 -15.98 4.49
C LYS A 30 -29.25 -15.14 4.53
N ALA A 31 -28.91 -14.53 3.39
CA ALA A 31 -27.80 -13.59 3.26
C ALA A 31 -27.96 -12.43 4.25
N LYS A 32 -27.22 -12.50 5.35
CA LYS A 32 -26.99 -11.39 6.27
C LYS A 32 -26.30 -10.28 5.46
N LYS A 33 -26.85 -9.07 5.53
CA LYS A 33 -26.50 -7.91 4.71
C LYS A 33 -24.98 -7.66 4.76
N ILE A 34 -24.31 -7.94 3.64
CA ILE A 34 -22.85 -7.86 3.44
C ILE A 34 -22.41 -6.39 3.66
N SER A 35 -21.41 -6.15 4.50
CA SER A 35 -20.71 -4.86 4.50
C SER A 35 -19.89 -4.78 3.21
N ALA A 36 -20.45 -4.17 2.17
CA ALA A 36 -19.79 -3.97 0.89
C ALA A 36 -18.42 -3.31 1.09
N ILE A 37 -17.42 -3.71 0.29
CA ILE A 37 -16.14 -3.00 0.23
C ILE A 37 -16.46 -1.59 -0.29
N SER A 38 -16.41 -0.61 0.60
CA SER A 38 -16.84 0.76 0.31
C SER A 38 -15.70 1.65 -0.20
N SER A 39 -14.45 1.21 -0.03
CA SER A 39 -13.25 1.92 -0.49
C SER A 39 -12.39 1.01 -1.35
N ALA A 40 -11.60 1.62 -2.26
CA ALA A 40 -10.62 0.87 -3.03
C ALA A 40 -9.60 0.19 -2.09
N ILE A 41 -9.29 -1.07 -2.40
CA ILE A 41 -8.19 -1.82 -1.80
C ILE A 41 -7.04 -1.78 -2.79
N ASP A 42 -5.97 -1.09 -2.44
CA ASP A 42 -4.75 -0.95 -3.22
C ASP A 42 -3.61 -1.58 -2.43
N SER A 43 -2.88 -2.53 -3.03
CA SER A 43 -1.95 -3.40 -2.32
C SER A 43 -0.71 -3.71 -3.15
N TRP A 44 0.44 -3.42 -2.56
CA TRP A 44 1.75 -3.67 -3.13
C TRP A 44 2.43 -4.82 -2.40
N TYR A 45 3.04 -5.70 -3.19
CA TYR A 45 3.72 -6.88 -2.73
C TYR A 45 5.14 -6.92 -3.23
N LYS A 46 6.05 -7.21 -2.31
CA LYS A 46 7.40 -7.66 -2.61
C LYS A 46 7.37 -9.16 -2.82
N VAL A 47 7.90 -9.64 -3.94
CA VAL A 47 8.02 -11.07 -4.25
C VAL A 47 9.45 -11.51 -3.99
N THR A 48 9.62 -12.48 -3.09
CA THR A 48 10.93 -13.02 -2.73
C THR A 48 11.03 -14.47 -3.15
N ALA A 49 12.19 -14.90 -3.65
CA ALA A 49 12.51 -16.30 -3.89
C ALA A 49 13.66 -16.69 -2.94
N GLY A 50 13.35 -17.49 -1.92
CA GLY A 50 14.20 -17.65 -0.74
C GLY A 50 14.43 -16.30 -0.06
N ASN A 51 15.70 -15.93 0.13
CA ASN A 51 16.06 -14.64 0.75
C ASN A 51 16.31 -13.51 -0.27
N ARG A 52 16.03 -13.74 -1.57
CA ARG A 52 16.33 -12.77 -2.63
C ARG A 52 15.07 -12.07 -3.12
N HIS A 53 15.17 -10.76 -3.27
CA HIS A 53 14.14 -9.98 -3.93
C HIS A 53 14.08 -10.35 -5.41
N SER A 54 12.94 -10.88 -5.85
CA SER A 54 12.78 -11.51 -7.16
C SER A 54 11.62 -10.90 -7.96
N GLY A 55 11.01 -9.81 -7.52
CA GLY A 55 9.91 -9.20 -8.25
C GLY A 55 8.92 -8.44 -7.38
N TYR A 56 7.89 -7.91 -8.01
CA TYR A 56 6.80 -7.21 -7.34
C TYR A 56 5.45 -7.64 -7.91
N GLN A 57 4.40 -7.41 -7.14
CA GLN A 57 3.02 -7.51 -7.59
C GLN A 57 2.20 -6.36 -7.00
N HIS A 58 1.25 -5.86 -7.77
CA HIS A 58 0.34 -4.80 -7.39
C HIS A 58 -1.09 -5.21 -7.73
N ASN A 59 -1.94 -5.28 -6.71
CA ASN A 59 -3.34 -5.65 -6.84
C ASN A 59 -4.21 -4.48 -6.41
N ARG A 60 -5.23 -4.17 -7.21
CA ARG A 60 -6.19 -3.11 -6.93
C ARG A 60 -7.61 -3.62 -7.16
N LEU A 61 -8.45 -3.49 -6.14
CA LEU A 61 -9.89 -3.76 -6.18
C LEU A 61 -10.64 -2.46 -5.89
N THR A 62 -11.41 -1.96 -6.84
CA THR A 62 -12.07 -0.65 -6.73
C THR A 62 -13.58 -0.80 -6.92
N PRO A 63 -14.42 -0.30 -5.99
CA PRO A 63 -15.87 -0.27 -6.18
C PRO A 63 -16.23 0.58 -7.40
N ARG A 64 -17.13 0.07 -8.26
CA ARG A 64 -17.64 0.85 -9.40
C ARG A 64 -18.62 1.91 -8.94
N THR A 65 -18.82 2.95 -9.74
CA THR A 65 -19.82 3.98 -9.46
C THR A 65 -20.96 3.89 -10.49
N PRO A 66 -22.21 3.64 -10.05
CA PRO A 66 -22.65 3.36 -8.69
C PRO A 66 -22.18 1.99 -8.16
N ALA A 67 -22.02 1.85 -6.84
CA ALA A 67 -21.55 0.62 -6.18
C ALA A 67 -22.43 -0.62 -6.47
N SER A 68 -23.64 -0.39 -6.99
CA SER A 68 -24.51 -1.45 -7.49
C SER A 68 -23.96 -2.19 -8.72
N LEU A 69 -22.94 -1.66 -9.39
CA LEU A 69 -22.32 -2.27 -10.56
C LEU A 69 -21.19 -3.26 -10.24
N GLY A 70 -20.88 -3.46 -8.96
CA GLY A 70 -19.81 -4.37 -8.51
C GLY A 70 -18.46 -3.67 -8.42
N TYR A 71 -17.39 -4.34 -8.89
CA TYR A 71 -16.01 -3.92 -8.67
C TYR A 71 -15.15 -4.09 -9.92
N ASP A 72 -14.17 -3.22 -10.07
CA ASP A 72 -13.06 -3.40 -11.02
C ASP A 72 -11.85 -3.97 -10.27
N TYR A 73 -11.24 -5.01 -10.84
CA TYR A 73 -10.01 -5.61 -10.33
C TYR A 73 -8.90 -5.46 -11.37
N SER A 74 -7.72 -5.04 -10.93
CA SER A 74 -6.51 -5.08 -11.73
C SER A 74 -5.36 -5.66 -10.94
N GLU A 75 -4.56 -6.47 -11.60
CA GLU A 75 -3.32 -7.01 -11.06
C GLU A 75 -2.21 -6.88 -12.09
N GLU A 76 -1.06 -6.40 -11.66
CA GLU A 76 0.15 -6.32 -12.46
C GLU A 76 1.33 -6.83 -11.63
N GLY A 77 2.26 -7.53 -12.26
CA GLY A 77 3.44 -8.02 -11.57
C GLY A 77 4.57 -8.35 -12.51
N GLU A 78 5.77 -8.31 -11.99
CA GLU A 78 6.98 -8.75 -12.67
C GLU A 78 7.79 -9.64 -11.74
N LEU A 79 8.25 -10.76 -12.30
CA LEU A 79 9.06 -11.75 -11.62
C LEU A 79 10.37 -11.94 -12.38
N TYR A 80 11.46 -11.84 -11.66
CA TYR A 80 12.84 -11.99 -12.11
C TYR A 80 13.42 -13.25 -11.49
N ILE A 81 13.46 -14.34 -12.26
CA ILE A 81 14.10 -15.58 -11.84
C ILE A 81 15.26 -15.86 -12.79
N SER A 82 16.48 -15.71 -12.28
CA SER A 82 17.72 -15.88 -13.06
C SER A 82 17.75 -14.93 -14.27
N ASP A 83 17.87 -15.44 -15.51
CA ASP A 83 17.92 -14.65 -16.74
C ASP A 83 16.54 -14.37 -17.38
N THR A 84 15.48 -14.92 -16.78
CA THR A 84 14.11 -14.84 -17.29
C THR A 84 13.30 -13.83 -16.46
N SER A 85 12.63 -12.93 -17.17
CA SER A 85 11.62 -12.03 -16.62
C SER A 85 10.25 -12.48 -17.12
N MET A 86 9.29 -12.56 -16.20
CA MET A 86 7.89 -12.86 -16.49
C MET A 86 7.05 -11.68 -16.00
N SER A 87 6.16 -11.17 -16.84
CA SER A 87 5.18 -10.17 -16.48
C SER A 87 3.78 -10.77 -16.48
N VAL A 88 3.00 -10.37 -15.49
CA VAL A 88 1.60 -10.75 -15.33
C VAL A 88 0.76 -9.48 -15.42
N THR A 89 -0.35 -9.54 -16.15
CA THR A 89 -1.34 -8.46 -16.19
C THR A 89 -2.75 -9.05 -16.22
N ILE A 90 -3.59 -8.57 -15.33
CA ILE A 90 -4.96 -9.02 -15.17
C ILE A 90 -5.86 -7.80 -15.04
N LYS A 91 -6.98 -7.82 -15.75
CA LYS A 91 -8.07 -6.85 -15.58
C LYS A 91 -9.37 -7.61 -15.56
N ALA A 92 -10.19 -7.39 -14.55
CA ALA A 92 -11.47 -8.07 -14.40
C ALA A 92 -12.57 -7.09 -13.97
N VAL A 93 -13.77 -7.33 -14.50
CA VAL A 93 -15.01 -6.73 -14.00
C VAL A 93 -15.71 -7.79 -13.15
N LEU A 94 -16.04 -7.42 -11.92
CA LEU A 94 -16.65 -8.29 -10.93
C LEU A 94 -18.04 -7.79 -10.59
N ASN A 95 -18.97 -8.71 -10.34
CA ASN A 95 -20.29 -8.37 -9.80
C ASN A 95 -20.23 -8.05 -8.29
N LYS A 96 -21.38 -7.83 -7.65
CA LYS A 96 -21.46 -7.48 -6.22
C LYS A 96 -20.94 -8.59 -5.30
N GLU A 97 -21.03 -9.83 -5.75
CA GLU A 97 -20.57 -11.04 -5.06
C GLU A 97 -19.10 -11.37 -5.38
N LEU A 98 -18.39 -10.45 -6.06
CA LEU A 98 -17.01 -10.56 -6.52
C LEU A 98 -16.75 -11.69 -7.54
N ASN A 99 -17.81 -12.23 -8.15
CA ASN A 99 -17.69 -13.18 -9.25
C ASN A 99 -17.38 -12.42 -10.55
N SER A 100 -16.47 -12.94 -11.38
CA SER A 100 -16.05 -12.23 -12.58
C SER A 100 -17.09 -12.28 -13.68
N THR A 101 -17.54 -11.12 -14.16
CA THR A 101 -18.39 -11.04 -15.36
C THR A 101 -17.52 -11.07 -16.62
N SER A 102 -16.37 -10.40 -16.58
CA SER A 102 -15.35 -10.47 -17.61
C SER A 102 -13.97 -10.36 -17.01
N PHE A 103 -12.97 -10.91 -17.69
CA PHE A 103 -11.57 -10.64 -17.38
C PHE A 103 -10.65 -10.88 -18.57
N THR A 104 -9.49 -10.25 -18.52
CA THR A 104 -8.31 -10.58 -19.33
C THR A 104 -7.19 -10.94 -18.36
N TYR A 105 -6.48 -12.02 -18.65
CA TYR A 105 -5.31 -12.48 -17.91
C TYR A 105 -4.22 -12.81 -18.92
N THR A 106 -3.16 -12.00 -18.95
CA THR A 106 -1.99 -12.20 -19.78
C THR A 106 -0.76 -12.50 -18.93
N VAL A 107 -0.01 -13.52 -19.34
CA VAL A 107 1.32 -13.85 -18.83
C VAL A 107 2.28 -13.79 -20.01
N SER A 108 3.35 -13.01 -19.88
CA SER A 108 4.35 -12.91 -20.93
C SER A 108 5.77 -12.97 -20.38
N ASP A 109 6.67 -13.55 -21.16
CA ASP A 109 8.11 -13.43 -20.98
C ASP A 109 8.73 -12.70 -22.19
N ASN A 110 10.06 -12.65 -22.27
CA ASN A 110 10.77 -11.97 -23.36
C ASN A 110 10.54 -12.60 -24.76
N THR A 111 9.94 -13.78 -24.84
CA THR A 111 9.85 -14.61 -26.04
C THR A 111 8.44 -15.09 -26.37
N ARG A 112 7.53 -15.10 -25.39
CA ARG A 112 6.21 -15.74 -25.48
C ARG A 112 5.17 -14.95 -24.69
N SER A 113 3.93 -15.01 -25.15
CA SER A 113 2.76 -14.49 -24.43
C SER A 113 1.67 -15.55 -24.43
N ILE A 114 1.01 -15.73 -23.29
CA ILE A 114 -0.13 -16.62 -23.11
C ILE A 114 -1.23 -15.78 -22.47
N SER A 115 -2.46 -15.92 -22.95
CA SER A 115 -3.59 -15.17 -22.38
C SER A 115 -4.83 -16.03 -22.20
N ALA A 116 -5.68 -15.59 -21.28
CA ALA A 116 -7.07 -16.02 -21.19
C ALA A 116 -8.00 -14.80 -21.10
N GLU A 117 -9.15 -14.90 -21.74
CA GLU A 117 -10.19 -13.90 -21.75
C GLU A 117 -11.53 -14.54 -21.43
N LEU A 118 -12.24 -13.96 -20.47
CA LEU A 118 -13.62 -14.30 -20.16
C LEU A 118 -14.50 -13.16 -20.66
N ALA A 119 -15.44 -13.48 -21.55
CA ALA A 119 -16.41 -12.55 -22.10
C ALA A 119 -17.83 -13.13 -22.00
N GLU A 120 -18.80 -12.25 -21.80
CA GLU A 120 -20.22 -12.60 -21.82
C GLU A 120 -20.91 -11.86 -22.98
N SER A 121 -21.50 -12.62 -23.90
CA SER A 121 -22.22 -12.09 -25.06
C SER A 121 -23.49 -12.90 -25.29
N GLY A 122 -24.64 -12.22 -25.41
CA GLY A 122 -25.93 -12.89 -25.66
C GLY A 122 -26.35 -13.87 -24.56
N GLY A 123 -25.91 -13.70 -23.31
CA GLY A 123 -26.20 -14.60 -22.19
C GLY A 123 -25.35 -15.88 -22.17
N ILE A 124 -24.41 -16.03 -23.11
CA ILE A 124 -23.41 -17.08 -23.12
C ILE A 124 -22.11 -16.50 -22.59
N ARG A 125 -21.55 -17.16 -21.59
CA ARG A 125 -20.25 -16.80 -21.02
C ARG A 125 -19.21 -17.72 -21.64
N SER A 126 -18.23 -17.13 -22.30
CA SER A 126 -17.17 -17.86 -23.02
C SER A 126 -15.81 -17.53 -22.43
N LEU A 127 -14.98 -18.55 -22.32
CA LEU A 127 -13.59 -18.42 -21.92
C LEU A 127 -12.73 -18.79 -23.13
N GLU A 128 -11.88 -17.87 -23.56
CA GLU A 128 -10.90 -18.04 -24.62
C GLU A 128 -9.51 -18.13 -24.00
N SER A 129 -8.65 -19.02 -24.50
CA SER A 129 -7.21 -18.97 -24.21
C SER A 129 -6.40 -18.88 -25.49
N THR A 130 -5.37 -18.03 -25.51
CA THR A 130 -4.40 -17.96 -26.60
C THR A 130 -3.05 -18.49 -26.12
N ASP A 131 -2.53 -19.52 -26.77
CA ASP A 131 -1.21 -20.10 -26.49
C ASP A 131 -0.06 -19.26 -27.08
N PRO A 132 1.22 -19.57 -26.79
CA PRO A 132 2.37 -18.81 -27.33
C PRO A 132 2.47 -18.80 -28.86
N SER A 133 1.82 -19.74 -29.54
CA SER A 133 1.83 -19.86 -31.00
C SER A 133 0.65 -19.11 -31.63
N GLY A 134 -0.20 -18.46 -30.82
CA GLY A 134 -1.41 -17.78 -31.27
C GLY A 134 -2.61 -18.71 -31.45
N ASN A 135 -2.52 -20.00 -31.09
CA ASN A 135 -3.67 -20.89 -31.21
C ASN A 135 -4.68 -20.58 -30.11
N LYS A 136 -5.95 -20.48 -30.52
CA LYS A 136 -7.06 -20.19 -29.62
C LYS A 136 -7.81 -21.45 -29.24
N LYS A 137 -8.20 -21.54 -27.97
CA LYS A 137 -9.12 -22.57 -27.44
C LYS A 137 -10.28 -21.89 -26.73
N TYR A 138 -11.45 -22.51 -26.82
CA TYR A 138 -12.70 -21.96 -26.34
C TYR A 138 -13.39 -22.94 -25.39
N TRP A 139 -13.97 -22.42 -24.32
CA TRP A 139 -14.82 -23.14 -23.39
C TRP A 139 -16.10 -22.34 -23.14
N GLU A 140 -17.25 -23.00 -23.25
CA GLU A 140 -18.51 -22.44 -22.79
C GLU A 140 -18.64 -22.64 -21.29
N ILE A 141 -18.97 -21.56 -20.60
CA ILE A 141 -19.09 -21.49 -19.15
C ILE A 141 -20.53 -21.18 -18.80
N SER A 142 -21.08 -21.92 -17.82
CA SER A 142 -22.39 -21.57 -17.29
C SER A 142 -22.35 -20.17 -16.66
N PRO A 143 -23.33 -19.28 -16.94
CA PRO A 143 -23.43 -18.00 -16.26
C PRO A 143 -23.50 -18.11 -14.73
N LYS A 144 -23.90 -19.28 -14.20
CA LYS A 144 -23.99 -19.57 -12.76
C LYS A 144 -22.66 -20.01 -12.15
N ASP A 145 -21.66 -20.38 -12.95
CA ASP A 145 -20.39 -20.87 -12.44
C ASP A 145 -19.54 -19.71 -11.88
N GLU A 146 -19.12 -19.84 -10.62
CA GLU A 146 -18.19 -18.90 -10.02
C GLU A 146 -16.78 -19.19 -10.53
N ILE A 147 -16.23 -18.26 -11.31
CA ILE A 147 -14.88 -18.33 -11.86
C ILE A 147 -14.16 -17.05 -11.50
N TYR A 148 -12.92 -17.20 -11.03
CA TYR A 148 -12.05 -16.12 -10.61
C TYR A 148 -10.80 -16.06 -11.50
N PRO A 149 -10.31 -14.88 -11.89
CA PRO A 149 -9.09 -14.74 -12.68
C PRO A 149 -7.84 -15.13 -11.88
N THR A 150 -7.89 -14.98 -10.56
CA THR A 150 -6.83 -15.40 -9.64
C THR A 150 -7.41 -15.87 -8.32
N ILE A 151 -6.59 -16.59 -7.56
CA ILE A 151 -6.89 -16.93 -6.17
C ILE A 151 -7.13 -15.71 -5.29
N SER A 152 -6.45 -14.59 -5.52
CA SER A 152 -6.63 -13.35 -4.75
C SER A 152 -8.09 -12.86 -4.82
N VAL A 153 -8.68 -12.85 -6.02
CA VAL A 153 -10.10 -12.50 -6.21
C VAL A 153 -11.01 -13.50 -5.52
N ALA A 154 -10.72 -14.80 -5.62
CA ALA A 154 -11.48 -15.83 -4.94
C ALA A 154 -11.48 -15.62 -3.42
N LEU A 155 -10.34 -15.26 -2.82
CA LEU A 155 -10.22 -15.04 -1.38
C LEU A 155 -11.00 -13.80 -0.90
N PHE A 156 -11.03 -12.71 -1.68
CA PHE A 156 -11.92 -11.58 -1.41
C PHE A 156 -13.40 -12.03 -1.41
N ALA A 157 -13.80 -12.80 -2.41
CA ALA A 157 -15.18 -13.32 -2.53
C ALA A 157 -15.55 -14.24 -1.36
N LEU A 158 -14.67 -15.19 -1.02
CA LEU A 158 -14.87 -16.11 0.10
C LEU A 158 -14.97 -15.38 1.44
N LYS A 159 -14.18 -14.31 1.63
CA LYS A 159 -14.26 -13.49 2.84
C LYS A 159 -15.57 -12.73 2.93
N GLN A 160 -16.01 -12.08 1.83
CA GLN A 160 -17.28 -11.36 1.80
C GLN A 160 -18.50 -12.27 2.03
N LYS A 161 -18.43 -13.51 1.56
CA LYS A 161 -19.45 -14.54 1.77
C LYS A 161 -19.37 -15.18 3.17
N GLU A 162 -18.45 -14.74 4.04
CA GLU A 162 -18.18 -15.31 5.36
C GLU A 162 -17.85 -16.81 5.32
N LEU A 163 -17.30 -17.31 4.22
CA LEU A 163 -16.98 -18.73 4.02
C LEU A 163 -15.63 -19.11 4.63
N LEU A 164 -14.74 -18.15 4.92
CA LEU A 164 -13.44 -18.39 5.52
C LEU A 164 -13.50 -18.64 7.04
N LYS A 165 -14.30 -19.63 7.48
CA LYS A 165 -14.41 -20.05 8.90
C LYS A 165 -13.36 -21.12 9.22
N GLU A 166 -12.93 -21.22 10.48
CA GLU A 166 -11.98 -22.26 10.90
C GLU A 166 -12.48 -23.66 10.56
N GLY A 167 -11.59 -24.52 10.03
CA GLY A 167 -11.91 -25.89 9.60
C GLY A 167 -12.58 -25.99 8.23
N SER A 168 -12.94 -24.87 7.59
CA SER A 168 -13.53 -24.86 6.24
C SER A 168 -12.58 -25.45 5.21
N ASN A 169 -13.13 -26.20 4.25
CA ASN A 169 -12.41 -26.67 3.08
C ASN A 169 -13.23 -26.37 1.82
N ILE A 170 -12.80 -25.36 1.06
CA ILE A 170 -13.62 -24.74 0.00
C ILE A 170 -12.91 -24.92 -1.33
N LYS A 171 -13.64 -25.38 -2.34
CA LYS A 171 -13.16 -25.48 -3.72
C LYS A 171 -13.61 -24.28 -4.53
N VAL A 172 -12.70 -23.68 -5.27
CA VAL A 172 -12.96 -22.53 -6.15
C VAL A 172 -12.42 -22.82 -7.55
N LYS A 173 -13.09 -22.31 -8.59
CA LYS A 173 -12.59 -22.40 -9.98
C LYS A 173 -11.76 -21.15 -10.29
N ILE A 174 -10.52 -21.35 -10.70
CA ILE A 174 -9.57 -20.28 -11.00
C ILE A 174 -9.11 -20.43 -12.44
N CYS A 175 -8.98 -19.32 -13.15
CA CYS A 175 -8.38 -19.31 -14.47
C CYS A 175 -6.86 -19.17 -14.36
N ASN A 176 -6.12 -20.13 -14.91
CA ASN A 176 -4.67 -20.06 -15.03
C ASN A 176 -4.26 -20.42 -16.46
N PRO A 177 -3.88 -19.42 -17.27
CA PRO A 177 -3.61 -19.62 -18.69
C PRO A 177 -2.27 -20.36 -18.93
N ILE A 178 -1.41 -20.48 -17.90
CA ILE A 178 -0.13 -21.18 -17.98
C ILE A 178 -0.33 -22.72 -17.98
N VAL A 179 -1.44 -23.20 -17.42
CA VAL A 179 -1.69 -24.65 -17.26
C VAL A 179 -2.13 -25.26 -18.59
N ALA A 180 -1.23 -26.04 -19.19
CA ALA A 180 -1.47 -26.68 -20.48
C ALA A 180 -2.68 -27.62 -20.43
N GLY A 181 -3.58 -27.50 -21.41
CA GLY A 181 -4.69 -28.42 -21.64
C GLY A 181 -6.00 -28.03 -20.93
N ASN A 182 -5.94 -27.50 -19.71
CA ASN A 182 -7.11 -26.99 -19.00
C ASN A 182 -6.76 -25.73 -18.21
N ILE A 183 -7.20 -24.58 -18.70
CA ILE A 183 -6.96 -23.29 -18.05
C ILE A 183 -7.88 -23.05 -16.85
N LEU A 184 -8.91 -23.88 -16.64
CA LEU A 184 -9.76 -23.84 -15.44
C LEU A 184 -9.28 -24.87 -14.44
N ILE A 185 -8.58 -24.39 -13.43
CA ILE A 185 -8.08 -25.21 -12.34
C ILE A 185 -9.00 -25.11 -11.12
N THR A 186 -9.09 -26.20 -10.36
CA THR A 186 -9.75 -26.17 -9.06
C THR A 186 -8.71 -25.83 -8.01
N GLY A 187 -8.86 -24.65 -7.39
CA GLY A 187 -8.16 -24.29 -6.17
C GLY A 187 -8.89 -24.84 -4.95
N ASN A 188 -8.16 -25.26 -3.93
CA ASN A 188 -8.70 -25.72 -2.66
C ASN A 188 -8.13 -24.87 -1.52
N VAL A 189 -9.03 -24.27 -0.74
CA VAL A 189 -8.72 -23.35 0.37
C VAL A 189 -9.14 -24.01 1.68
N LYS A 190 -8.17 -24.41 2.49
CA LYS A 190 -8.38 -25.01 3.81
C LYS A 190 -8.04 -24.00 4.90
N VAL A 191 -9.01 -23.63 5.73
CA VAL A 191 -8.83 -22.57 6.73
C VAL A 191 -8.38 -23.16 8.05
N ALA A 192 -7.19 -22.76 8.51
CA ALA A 192 -6.60 -23.24 9.75
C ALA A 192 -7.11 -22.51 10.99
N GLY A 193 -7.56 -21.26 10.85
CA GLY A 193 -8.10 -20.46 11.96
C GLY A 193 -7.64 -19.00 11.92
N LYS A 194 -7.81 -18.29 13.04
CA LYS A 194 -7.39 -16.90 13.20
C LYS A 194 -6.15 -16.77 14.07
N GLN A 195 -5.30 -15.80 13.75
CA GLN A 195 -4.09 -15.47 14.51
C GLN A 195 -3.93 -13.95 14.60
N LYS A 196 -3.09 -13.46 15.52
CA LYS A 196 -2.64 -12.07 15.54
C LYS A 196 -1.18 -12.02 15.14
N LYS A 197 -0.84 -11.18 14.16
CA LYS A 197 0.54 -10.97 13.70
C LYS A 197 0.75 -9.50 13.36
N LYS A 198 1.99 -9.05 13.50
CA LYS A 198 2.37 -7.67 13.21
C LYS A 198 2.72 -7.50 11.74
N TYR A 199 2.04 -6.59 11.05
CA TYR A 199 2.30 -6.18 9.66
C TYR A 199 2.36 -4.66 9.58
N LEU A 200 3.35 -4.11 8.88
CA LEU A 200 3.51 -2.65 8.70
C LEU A 200 3.40 -1.86 10.03
N ASN A 201 4.05 -2.37 11.07
CA ASN A 201 4.05 -1.85 12.44
C ASN A 201 2.68 -1.85 13.16
N LYS A 202 1.69 -2.59 12.66
CA LYS A 202 0.36 -2.73 13.27
C LYS A 202 0.07 -4.18 13.61
N ASP A 203 -0.59 -4.42 14.73
CA ASP A 203 -1.14 -5.73 15.04
C ASP A 203 -2.41 -5.95 14.23
N VAL A 204 -2.42 -7.03 13.43
CA VAL A 204 -3.53 -7.37 12.55
C VAL A 204 -4.04 -8.76 12.92
N GLU A 205 -5.37 -8.88 13.06
CA GLU A 205 -6.03 -10.18 13.11
C GLU A 205 -6.06 -10.75 11.70
N ILE A 206 -5.46 -11.93 11.53
CA ILE A 206 -5.33 -12.61 10.25
C ILE A 206 -6.08 -13.94 10.26
N THR A 207 -6.61 -14.32 9.10
CA THR A 207 -7.11 -15.66 8.83
C THR A 207 -6.02 -16.45 8.12
N VAL A 208 -5.63 -17.60 8.67
CA VAL A 208 -4.62 -18.48 8.07
C VAL A 208 -5.31 -19.51 7.20
N ALA A 209 -4.94 -19.56 5.93
CA ALA A 209 -5.47 -20.54 4.98
C ALA A 209 -4.33 -21.27 4.28
N GLU A 210 -4.47 -22.58 4.12
CA GLU A 210 -3.66 -23.37 3.20
C GLU A 210 -4.38 -23.41 1.86
N VAL A 211 -3.73 -22.86 0.84
CA VAL A 211 -4.25 -22.81 -0.52
C VAL A 211 -3.48 -23.81 -1.35
N SER A 212 -4.20 -24.61 -2.13
CA SER A 212 -3.62 -25.52 -3.10
C SER A 212 -4.26 -25.32 -4.47
N GLU A 213 -3.45 -25.09 -5.49
CA GLU A 213 -3.90 -24.92 -6.88
C GLU A 213 -2.81 -25.41 -7.84
N ALA A 214 -3.20 -26.04 -8.96
CA ALA A 214 -2.27 -26.53 -9.98
C ALA A 214 -1.07 -27.35 -9.43
N GLY A 215 -1.27 -28.10 -8.33
CA GLY A 215 -0.22 -28.90 -7.68
C GLY A 215 0.74 -28.12 -6.78
N ILE A 216 0.55 -26.81 -6.61
CA ILE A 216 1.27 -25.95 -5.67
C ILE A 216 0.43 -25.82 -4.40
N SER A 217 1.06 -25.93 -3.22
CA SER A 217 0.43 -25.62 -1.94
C SER A 217 1.22 -24.53 -1.23
N TYR A 218 0.53 -23.54 -0.68
CA TYR A 218 1.13 -22.47 0.08
C TYR A 218 0.21 -22.03 1.22
N LYS A 219 0.81 -21.49 2.28
CA LYS A 219 0.05 -20.85 3.36
C LYS A 219 -0.15 -19.39 3.02
N ALA A 220 -1.37 -18.91 3.12
CA ALA A 220 -1.75 -17.51 2.93
C ALA A 220 -2.27 -16.92 4.26
N TYR A 221 -1.77 -15.73 4.58
CA TYR A 221 -2.18 -14.96 5.74
C TYR A 221 -3.07 -13.81 5.29
N LEU A 222 -4.36 -13.87 5.62
CA LEU A 222 -5.37 -12.99 5.05
C LEU A 222 -5.87 -11.96 6.06
N ASP A 223 -6.10 -10.71 5.64
CA ASP A 223 -6.73 -9.70 6.48
C ASP A 223 -8.27 -9.83 6.54
N ASN A 224 -8.91 -8.86 7.17
CA ASN A 224 -10.36 -8.82 7.31
C ASN A 224 -11.13 -8.65 5.99
N TYR A 225 -10.47 -8.26 4.90
CA TYR A 225 -11.05 -8.18 3.57
C TYR A 225 -10.81 -9.44 2.73
N GLY A 226 -9.95 -10.36 3.18
CA GLY A 226 -9.53 -11.51 2.38
C GLY A 226 -8.31 -11.20 1.51
N ARG A 227 -7.68 -10.05 1.70
CA ARG A 227 -6.42 -9.69 1.05
C ARG A 227 -5.28 -10.48 1.67
N ILE A 228 -4.40 -11.02 0.82
CA ILE A 228 -3.16 -11.67 1.24
C ILE A 228 -2.23 -10.60 1.85
N LEU A 229 -1.72 -10.82 3.05
CA LEU A 229 -0.68 -10.00 3.68
C LEU A 229 0.69 -10.64 3.52
N GLU A 230 0.73 -11.96 3.57
CA GLU A 230 1.92 -12.77 3.42
C GLU A 230 1.54 -14.13 2.83
N SER A 231 2.45 -14.73 2.10
CA SER A 231 2.34 -16.13 1.68
C SER A 231 3.67 -16.85 1.88
N ASP A 232 3.57 -18.12 2.24
CA ASP A 232 4.68 -19.03 2.45
C ASP A 232 4.52 -20.27 1.57
N THR A 233 5.35 -20.36 0.52
CA THR A 233 5.27 -21.45 -0.47
C THR A 233 6.35 -22.50 -0.21
N SER A 234 5.93 -23.73 0.12
CA SER A 234 6.84 -24.84 0.42
C SER A 234 7.57 -25.40 -0.81
N THR A 235 7.01 -25.24 -2.01
CA THR A 235 7.50 -25.89 -3.24
C THR A 235 8.43 -25.02 -4.09
N ALA A 236 8.34 -23.69 -3.99
CA ALA A 236 9.08 -22.75 -4.84
C ALA A 236 9.92 -21.72 -4.06
N ASN A 237 9.83 -21.72 -2.72
CA ASN A 237 10.36 -20.66 -1.86
C ASN A 237 9.94 -19.24 -2.32
N MET A 238 8.84 -19.12 -3.06
CA MET A 238 8.32 -17.83 -3.52
C MET A 238 7.32 -17.29 -2.52
N ASN A 239 7.63 -16.15 -1.93
CA ASN A 239 6.82 -15.53 -0.89
C ASN A 239 6.41 -14.12 -1.33
N PHE A 240 5.11 -13.86 -1.27
CA PHE A 240 4.54 -12.52 -1.41
C PHE A 240 4.47 -11.88 -0.03
N LEU A 241 5.01 -10.67 0.12
CA LEU A 241 4.97 -9.91 1.35
C LEU A 241 4.37 -8.52 1.09
N ILE A 242 3.32 -8.17 1.83
CA ILE A 242 2.70 -6.84 1.73
C ILE A 242 3.68 -5.76 2.22
N VAL A 243 3.76 -4.67 1.48
CA VAL A 243 4.62 -3.53 1.78
C VAL A 243 3.83 -2.22 1.75
N ALA A 244 4.39 -1.17 2.36
CA ALA A 244 3.69 0.11 2.51
C ALA A 244 3.61 0.91 1.22
N SER A 245 4.53 0.67 0.27
CA SER A 245 4.65 1.49 -0.94
C SER A 245 5.17 0.69 -2.13
N SER A 246 4.95 1.26 -3.31
CA SER A 246 5.52 0.75 -4.56
C SER A 246 7.06 0.78 -4.54
N ALA A 247 7.66 1.78 -3.90
CA ALA A 247 9.11 1.87 -3.73
C ALA A 247 9.68 0.71 -2.91
N ASP A 248 9.00 0.29 -1.84
CA ASP A 248 9.40 -0.86 -1.03
C ASP A 248 9.21 -2.19 -1.77
N ALA A 249 8.16 -2.26 -2.62
CA ALA A 249 7.86 -3.43 -3.43
C ALA A 249 8.92 -3.62 -4.53
N MET A 250 9.38 -2.53 -5.15
CA MET A 250 10.37 -2.54 -6.22
C MET A 250 11.82 -2.54 -5.70
N GLY A 251 12.08 -1.94 -4.55
CA GLY A 251 13.40 -1.91 -3.89
C GLY A 251 14.57 -1.56 -4.83
N ASN A 252 15.72 -2.22 -4.63
CA ASN A 252 16.95 -2.04 -5.41
C ASN A 252 17.10 -3.07 -6.55
N LEU A 253 16.08 -3.33 -7.38
CA LEU A 253 16.21 -4.19 -8.59
C LEU A 253 17.18 -3.62 -9.67
N SER A 254 18.09 -2.71 -9.30
CA SER A 254 18.63 -1.60 -10.11
C SER A 254 20.11 -1.70 -10.57
N PRO A 255 20.82 -2.84 -10.56
CA PRO A 255 21.97 -2.92 -11.50
C PRO A 255 22.07 -4.16 -12.40
N ALA A 256 21.49 -5.31 -12.05
CA ALA A 256 21.64 -6.52 -12.88
C ALA A 256 20.78 -6.46 -14.18
N VAL A 257 19.74 -5.63 -14.18
CA VAL A 257 18.79 -5.50 -15.30
C VAL A 257 19.23 -4.40 -16.30
N SER A 258 20.06 -3.44 -15.89
CA SER A 258 20.35 -2.26 -16.72
C SER A 258 21.56 -2.39 -17.68
N GLN A 259 22.42 -3.41 -17.55
CA GLN A 259 23.68 -3.47 -18.31
C GLN A 259 23.66 -4.30 -19.62
N LYS A 260 22.59 -5.03 -19.93
CA LYS A 260 22.51 -5.84 -21.18
C LYS A 260 21.54 -5.27 -22.21
N GLY A 261 21.60 -3.97 -22.49
CA GLY A 261 20.95 -3.36 -23.67
C GLY A 261 19.47 -3.71 -23.88
N ARG A 262 18.73 -4.02 -22.80
CA ARG A 262 17.33 -4.44 -22.83
C ARG A 262 16.40 -3.23 -22.81
N ARG A 263 15.27 -3.36 -23.51
CA ARG A 263 14.20 -2.35 -23.59
C ARG A 263 13.78 -1.92 -22.19
N ASP A 264 13.70 -0.60 -21.98
CA ASP A 264 13.04 0.02 -20.84
C ASP A 264 11.52 -0.30 -20.91
N PRO A 265 10.98 -1.08 -19.94
CA PRO A 265 9.58 -1.51 -19.95
C PRO A 265 8.59 -0.35 -19.69
N PHE A 266 9.06 0.85 -19.33
CA PHE A 266 8.21 2.02 -19.14
C PHE A 266 7.95 2.83 -20.42
N ARG A 267 8.56 2.46 -21.56
CA ARG A 267 8.21 3.01 -22.88
C ARG A 267 6.92 2.39 -23.41
N LYS A 268 5.78 2.94 -22.98
CA LYS A 268 4.41 2.54 -23.42
C LYS A 268 4.12 2.76 -24.93
N SER A 269 5.06 3.26 -25.73
CA SER A 269 4.86 3.52 -27.16
C SER A 269 4.82 2.25 -28.03
N HIS A 270 5.45 1.15 -27.57
CA HIS A 270 5.56 -0.09 -28.37
C HIS A 270 4.59 -1.20 -27.96
N VAL A 271 3.94 -1.11 -26.79
CA VAL A 271 2.96 -2.11 -26.33
C VAL A 271 1.54 -1.78 -26.83
N LEU A 272 1.29 -0.51 -27.18
CA LEU A 272 0.00 -0.04 -27.73
C LEU A 272 0.00 0.14 -29.25
N SER A 273 1.15 -0.01 -29.91
CA SER A 273 1.21 -0.11 -31.37
C SER A 273 1.31 -1.58 -31.74
N GLY A 274 0.17 -2.25 -31.92
CA GLY A 274 0.08 -3.60 -32.48
C GLY A 274 0.57 -3.63 -33.93
N LYS A 275 1.87 -3.40 -34.15
CA LYS A 275 2.54 -3.48 -35.44
C LYS A 275 3.72 -4.42 -35.30
N GLU A 276 3.46 -5.71 -35.49
CA GLU A 276 4.45 -6.59 -36.09
C GLU A 276 4.82 -6.02 -37.47
N GLY A 277 6.10 -6.10 -37.80
CA GLY A 277 6.63 -5.54 -39.03
C GLY A 277 6.09 -6.26 -40.26
N ASN A 278 5.58 -5.49 -41.24
CA ASN A 278 6.11 -5.41 -42.61
C ASN A 278 5.30 -4.43 -43.48
N THR A 279 5.81 -3.20 -43.63
CA THR A 279 5.65 -2.22 -44.78
C THR A 279 4.24 -1.75 -45.22
N PRO A 280 4.13 -0.66 -46.02
CA PRO A 280 4.52 0.73 -45.82
C PRO A 280 3.29 1.70 -45.86
N ILE A 281 3.57 2.99 -45.67
CA ILE A 281 2.66 4.13 -45.50
C ILE A 281 1.60 4.27 -46.62
N VAL A 282 0.33 4.41 -46.23
CA VAL A 282 -0.70 5.18 -46.98
C VAL A 282 -1.61 5.94 -45.99
N ARG A 283 -1.65 7.27 -46.13
CA ARG A 283 -2.76 8.17 -45.74
C ARG A 283 -3.51 8.53 -47.05
N PRO A 284 -4.71 9.13 -47.05
CA PRO A 284 -5.87 9.06 -46.16
C PRO A 284 -7.23 8.97 -46.94
N SER A 285 -8.36 8.76 -46.25
CA SER A 285 -9.73 9.27 -46.61
C SER A 285 -10.71 8.90 -45.49
N SER A 286 -11.11 9.82 -44.61
CA SER A 286 -12.29 10.71 -44.65
C SER A 286 -13.62 10.04 -44.23
N SER A 287 -14.33 10.76 -43.35
CA SER A 287 -15.78 10.73 -43.03
C SER A 287 -16.38 9.42 -42.47
N ASP A 288 -16.61 9.35 -41.16
CA ASP A 288 -17.90 9.77 -40.59
C ASP A 288 -17.87 9.75 -39.05
N SER A 289 -18.42 10.82 -38.48
CA SER A 289 -18.70 11.06 -37.08
C SER A 289 -19.86 10.22 -36.59
N GLU A 290 -19.82 9.73 -35.34
CA GLU A 290 -20.71 10.23 -34.29
C GLU A 290 -20.33 9.70 -32.90
N ASP A 291 -20.63 10.54 -31.92
CA ASP A 291 -20.27 10.49 -30.52
C ASP A 291 -20.68 9.21 -29.78
N TRP A 292 -20.01 8.94 -28.65
CA TRP A 292 -20.65 8.85 -27.33
C TRP A 292 -19.54 8.91 -26.26
N SER A 293 -19.72 9.82 -25.32
CA SER A 293 -18.79 10.22 -24.26
C SER A 293 -18.92 9.29 -23.03
N GLY A 294 -17.77 8.87 -22.50
CA GLY A 294 -17.69 8.11 -21.25
C GLY A 294 -16.27 7.63 -20.95
N GLU A 295 -15.48 8.49 -20.29
CA GLU A 295 -14.17 8.22 -19.65
C GLU A 295 -13.20 7.29 -20.41
N LYS A 296 -12.62 7.84 -21.50
CA LYS A 296 -11.40 7.28 -22.11
C LYS A 296 -10.20 7.56 -21.21
N SER A 297 -9.42 6.50 -20.94
CA SER A 297 -8.01 6.66 -20.54
C SER A 297 -7.34 7.65 -21.49
N LEU A 298 -6.63 8.65 -20.96
CA LEU A 298 -5.79 9.56 -21.73
C LEU A 298 -4.76 8.75 -22.54
N VAL A 299 -5.13 8.33 -23.74
CA VAL A 299 -4.20 8.09 -24.84
C VAL A 299 -3.76 9.49 -25.23
N ILE A 300 -2.65 9.92 -24.64
CA ILE A 300 -2.01 11.19 -24.94
C ILE A 300 -1.74 11.20 -26.44
N ASN A 301 -2.50 11.99 -27.18
CA ASN A 301 -2.28 12.23 -28.59
C ASN A 301 -0.94 12.97 -28.71
N GLN A 302 -0.03 12.52 -29.58
CA GLN A 302 1.28 13.15 -29.75
C GLN A 302 1.16 14.64 -30.12
N GLN A 303 0.05 15.02 -30.77
CA GLN A 303 -0.33 16.41 -31.05
C GLN A 303 -0.67 17.23 -29.80
N ASP A 304 -1.23 16.63 -28.74
CA ASP A 304 -1.48 17.33 -27.47
C ASP A 304 -0.16 17.60 -26.74
N VAL A 305 0.80 16.66 -26.79
CA VAL A 305 2.15 16.88 -26.23
C VAL A 305 2.84 18.01 -26.96
N GLU A 306 2.80 18.04 -28.29
CA GLU A 306 3.40 19.11 -29.09
C GLU A 306 2.74 20.47 -28.82
N ARG A 307 1.40 20.51 -28.68
CA ARG A 307 0.68 21.73 -28.29
C ARG A 307 1.10 22.23 -26.91
N TYR A 308 1.13 21.36 -25.91
CA TYR A 308 1.52 21.74 -24.55
C TYR A 308 3.01 22.07 -24.43
N MET A 309 3.88 21.42 -25.23
CA MET A 309 5.30 21.76 -25.33
C MET A 309 5.50 23.15 -25.96
N ALA A 310 4.75 23.49 -27.00
CA ALA A 310 4.76 24.83 -27.57
C ALA A 310 4.22 25.87 -26.58
N GLU A 311 3.19 25.52 -25.82
CA GLU A 311 2.60 26.39 -24.80
C GLU A 311 3.56 26.65 -23.63
N ILE A 312 4.23 25.63 -23.10
CA ILE A 312 5.22 25.80 -22.02
C ILE A 312 6.49 26.52 -22.49
N GLU A 313 6.90 26.34 -23.76
CA GLU A 313 7.98 27.12 -24.37
C GLU A 313 7.60 28.59 -24.51
N LYS A 314 6.38 28.88 -24.96
CA LYS A 314 5.85 30.25 -25.00
C LYS A 314 5.80 30.88 -23.61
N LEU A 315 5.32 30.15 -22.60
CA LEU A 315 5.28 30.63 -21.22
C LEU A 315 6.68 30.86 -20.65
N SER A 316 7.68 30.06 -21.03
CA SER A 316 9.08 30.33 -20.68
C SER A 316 9.57 31.65 -21.27
N GLN A 317 9.21 31.97 -22.53
CA GLN A 317 9.56 33.25 -23.15
C GLN A 317 8.80 34.42 -22.52
N ASP A 318 7.53 34.21 -22.17
CA ASP A 318 6.72 35.22 -21.49
C ASP A 318 7.23 35.47 -20.07
N LEU A 319 7.78 34.46 -19.39
CA LEU A 319 8.50 34.62 -18.12
C LEU A 319 9.74 35.51 -18.26
N GLU A 320 10.54 35.35 -19.31
CA GLU A 320 11.71 36.21 -19.57
C GLU A 320 11.33 37.66 -19.87
N LYS A 321 10.17 37.90 -20.48
CA LYS A 321 9.64 39.25 -20.69
C LYS A 321 9.11 39.82 -19.38
N ALA A 322 8.37 39.03 -18.62
CA ALA A 322 7.82 39.41 -17.32
C ALA A 322 8.92 39.66 -16.29
N SER A 323 10.05 38.96 -16.35
CA SER A 323 11.17 39.17 -15.41
C SER A 323 11.87 40.52 -15.62
N LYS A 324 11.75 41.14 -16.79
CA LYS A 324 12.32 42.47 -17.10
C LYS A 324 11.43 43.62 -16.63
N ASN A 325 10.12 43.40 -16.55
CA ASN A 325 9.14 44.43 -16.23
C ASN A 325 8.40 44.18 -14.89
N GLU A 326 8.71 43.07 -14.21
CA GLU A 326 8.15 42.53 -12.96
C GLU A 326 6.61 42.31 -12.89
N ILE A 327 5.85 42.92 -13.79
CA ILE A 327 4.40 42.81 -13.85
C ILE A 327 3.99 41.40 -14.28
N GLY A 328 3.26 40.71 -13.41
CA GLY A 328 2.67 39.41 -13.70
C GLY A 328 3.64 38.22 -13.64
N LEU A 329 4.91 38.42 -13.24
CA LEU A 329 5.93 37.36 -13.17
C LEU A 329 5.46 36.13 -12.39
N LYS A 330 4.92 36.34 -11.18
CA LYS A 330 4.37 35.27 -10.34
C LYS A 330 3.20 34.52 -11.01
N ALA A 331 2.26 35.25 -11.59
CA ALA A 331 1.08 34.65 -12.23
C ALA A 331 1.47 33.83 -13.48
N THR A 332 2.44 34.32 -14.26
CA THR A 332 3.00 33.58 -15.41
C THR A 332 3.74 32.33 -14.95
N TYR A 333 4.49 32.41 -13.84
CA TYR A 333 5.19 31.26 -13.26
C TYR A 333 4.21 30.20 -12.75
N GLU A 334 3.15 30.59 -12.05
CA GLU A 334 2.12 29.67 -11.58
C GLU A 334 1.42 28.95 -12.74
N ARG A 335 1.15 29.66 -13.85
CA ARG A 335 0.63 29.04 -15.08
C ARG A 335 1.64 28.07 -15.71
N PHE A 336 2.91 28.44 -15.77
CA PHE A 336 3.99 27.59 -16.26
C PHE A 336 4.05 26.29 -15.46
N VAL A 337 4.07 26.36 -14.13
CA VAL A 337 4.17 25.20 -13.24
C VAL A 337 2.94 24.29 -13.36
N LYS A 338 1.74 24.85 -13.50
CA LYS A 338 0.51 24.08 -13.69
C LYS A 338 0.56 23.24 -14.96
N ILE A 339 1.03 23.82 -16.07
CA ILE A 339 1.20 23.09 -17.34
C ILE A 339 2.36 22.10 -17.26
N TYR A 340 3.47 22.48 -16.60
CA TYR A 340 4.60 21.59 -16.34
C TYR A 340 4.18 20.31 -15.60
N LYS A 341 3.38 20.43 -14.54
CA LYS A 341 2.83 19.29 -13.80
C LYS A 341 2.00 18.37 -14.69
N GLY A 342 1.13 18.94 -15.52
CA GLY A 342 0.37 18.15 -16.49
C GLY A 342 1.27 17.42 -17.48
N LEU A 343 2.35 18.08 -17.93
CA LEU A 343 3.27 17.55 -18.93
C LEU A 343 4.24 16.49 -18.40
N ILE A 344 4.78 16.64 -17.18
CA ILE A 344 5.86 15.76 -16.69
C ILE A 344 5.39 14.30 -16.55
N ASP A 345 4.11 14.10 -16.19
CA ASP A 345 3.49 12.77 -16.06
C ASP A 345 3.09 12.18 -17.42
N ILE A 346 2.83 13.06 -18.40
CA ILE A 346 2.39 12.74 -19.76
C ILE A 346 3.59 12.41 -20.67
N VAL A 347 4.68 13.15 -20.55
CA VAL A 347 5.86 13.09 -21.42
C VAL A 347 6.77 11.95 -21.00
N LYS A 348 6.81 10.89 -21.82
CA LYS A 348 7.65 9.69 -21.60
C LYS A 348 8.96 9.69 -22.39
N SER A 349 9.08 10.51 -23.42
CA SER A 349 10.30 10.60 -24.23
C SER A 349 11.43 11.28 -23.44
N PRO A 350 12.63 10.67 -23.36
CA PRO A 350 13.78 11.28 -22.68
C PRO A 350 14.16 12.66 -23.24
N ILE A 351 13.98 12.86 -24.56
CA ILE A 351 14.32 14.13 -25.23
C ILE A 351 13.39 15.25 -24.77
N TYR A 352 12.08 14.99 -24.73
CA TYR A 352 11.10 15.97 -24.26
C TYR A 352 11.19 16.17 -22.74
N ARG A 353 11.54 15.13 -21.96
CA ARG A 353 11.83 15.28 -20.53
C ARG A 353 13.02 16.18 -20.27
N ASP A 354 14.14 15.97 -20.96
CA ASP A 354 15.32 16.83 -20.83
C ASP A 354 15.00 18.29 -21.23
N LYS A 355 14.23 18.49 -22.31
CA LYS A 355 13.76 19.82 -22.71
C LYS A 355 12.87 20.46 -21.64
N LEU A 356 11.92 19.72 -21.07
CA LEU A 356 11.06 20.18 -19.97
C LEU A 356 11.86 20.52 -18.71
N THR A 357 12.84 19.69 -18.34
CA THR A 357 13.73 19.95 -17.20
C THR A 357 14.54 21.22 -17.41
N LYS A 358 15.08 21.45 -18.62
CA LYS A 358 15.78 22.70 -18.96
C LYS A 358 14.86 23.93 -18.89
N LEU A 359 13.64 23.83 -19.44
CA LEU A 359 12.65 24.90 -19.34
C LEU A 359 12.27 25.17 -17.89
N ARG A 360 12.13 24.12 -17.07
CA ARG A 360 11.86 24.23 -15.64
C ARG A 360 12.99 24.94 -14.89
N GLN A 361 14.24 24.53 -15.10
CA GLN A 361 15.42 25.16 -14.51
C GLN A 361 15.51 26.63 -14.89
N ARG A 362 15.24 26.96 -16.16
CA ARG A 362 15.22 28.34 -16.63
C ARG A 362 14.10 29.16 -15.97
N ALA A 363 12.90 28.60 -15.85
CA ALA A 363 11.79 29.25 -15.16
C ALA A 363 12.09 29.51 -13.68
N GLU A 364 12.75 28.56 -13.00
CA GLU A 364 13.17 28.72 -11.59
C GLU A 364 14.28 29.77 -11.40
N GLN A 365 15.19 29.92 -12.37
CA GLN A 365 16.19 31.00 -12.34
C GLN A 365 15.53 32.38 -12.45
N LEU A 366 14.41 32.49 -13.17
CA LEU A 366 13.69 33.75 -13.35
C LEU A 366 12.76 34.06 -12.17
N TYR A 367 12.16 33.03 -11.57
CA TYR A 367 11.35 33.15 -10.37
C TYR A 367 11.54 31.91 -9.49
N PRO A 368 12.26 32.02 -8.35
CA PRO A 368 12.66 30.87 -7.53
C PRO A 368 11.50 30.38 -6.65
N GLY A 369 10.43 29.92 -7.28
CA GLY A 369 9.18 29.56 -6.61
C GLY A 369 9.29 28.34 -5.69
N ALA A 370 10.13 27.35 -6.04
CA ALA A 370 10.40 26.22 -5.16
C ALA A 370 11.17 26.64 -3.90
N GLU A 371 12.16 27.53 -4.05
CA GLU A 371 12.92 28.07 -2.93
C GLU A 371 12.04 28.93 -2.01
N TYR A 372 11.15 29.76 -2.58
CA TYR A 372 10.17 30.51 -1.80
C TYR A 372 9.24 29.60 -1.00
N ALA A 373 8.75 28.50 -1.61
CA ALA A 373 7.95 27.51 -0.89
C ALA A 373 8.73 26.85 0.24
N TYR A 374 10.00 26.51 0.04
CA TYR A 374 10.87 25.97 1.07
C TYR A 374 11.13 26.95 2.23
N ASN A 375 11.41 28.21 1.92
CA ASN A 375 11.66 29.25 2.92
C ASN A 375 10.38 29.51 3.74
N GLU A 376 9.22 29.56 3.10
CA GLU A 376 7.93 29.67 3.78
C GLU A 376 7.65 28.46 4.67
N ALA A 377 7.87 27.24 4.18
CA ALA A 377 7.73 26.03 4.97
C ALA A 377 8.65 26.03 6.20
N SER A 378 9.90 26.45 6.02
CA SER A 378 10.91 26.56 7.08
C SER A 378 10.52 27.60 8.14
N GLN A 379 9.99 28.75 7.72
CA GLN A 379 9.47 29.77 8.63
C GLN A 379 8.25 29.28 9.40
N LEU A 380 7.30 28.62 8.74
CA LEU A 380 6.12 28.03 9.39
C LEU A 380 6.52 26.99 10.42
N TYR A 381 7.50 26.13 10.10
CA TYR A 381 8.01 25.15 11.05
C TYR A 381 8.70 25.80 12.26
N LYS A 382 9.51 26.84 12.06
CA LYS A 382 10.08 27.62 13.18
C LYS A 382 8.98 28.19 14.08
N ASN A 383 7.95 28.78 13.48
CA ASN A 383 6.79 29.30 14.23
C ASN A 383 6.07 28.19 15.01
N ILE A 384 5.89 26.99 14.42
CA ILE A 384 5.30 25.84 15.11
C ILE A 384 6.15 25.43 16.32
N VAL A 385 7.47 25.35 16.17
CA VAL A 385 8.40 25.01 17.26
C VAL A 385 8.34 26.06 18.36
N ASP A 386 8.36 27.34 18.02
CA ASP A 386 8.29 28.44 18.99
C ASP A 386 6.97 28.40 19.78
N LYS A 387 5.84 28.18 19.10
CA LYS A 387 4.52 28.04 19.74
C LYS A 387 4.42 26.78 20.58
N PHE A 388 5.06 25.68 20.18
CA PHE A 388 5.16 24.48 21.00
C PHE A 388 5.91 24.74 22.30
N ASN A 389 7.06 25.43 22.22
CA ASN A 389 7.88 25.78 23.38
C ASN A 389 7.18 26.79 24.32
N GLN A 390 6.34 27.68 23.78
CA GLN A 390 5.53 28.62 24.56
C GLN A 390 4.25 28.01 25.15
N ASN A 391 3.98 26.72 24.88
CA ASN A 391 2.71 26.05 25.22
C ASN A 391 1.45 26.70 24.59
N SER A 392 1.60 27.42 23.48
CA SER A 392 0.49 28.05 22.73
C SER A 392 -0.15 27.08 21.73
N TRP A 393 -0.69 25.96 22.23
CA TRP A 393 -1.10 24.82 21.40
C TRP A 393 -2.20 25.13 20.37
N LYS A 394 -3.13 26.03 20.70
CA LYS A 394 -4.23 26.44 19.81
C LYS A 394 -3.73 27.08 18.51
N GLU A 395 -2.55 27.69 18.53
CA GLU A 395 -1.95 28.36 17.37
C GLU A 395 -1.19 27.40 16.45
N ILE A 396 -0.89 26.18 16.90
CA ILE A 396 -0.10 25.20 16.14
C ILE A 396 -0.92 24.59 15.00
N THR A 397 -2.19 24.28 15.23
CA THR A 397 -3.05 23.65 14.20
C THR A 397 -3.22 24.51 12.94
N PRO A 398 -3.51 25.83 13.03
CA PRO A 398 -3.52 26.71 11.86
C PRO A 398 -2.20 26.74 11.10
N LEU A 399 -1.07 26.87 11.81
CA LEU A 399 0.27 26.90 11.20
C LEU A 399 0.62 25.57 10.52
N TYR A 400 0.25 24.45 11.13
CA TYR A 400 0.43 23.12 10.54
C TYR A 400 -0.38 22.95 9.25
N ASN A 401 -1.63 23.44 9.22
CA ASN A 401 -2.46 23.40 8.02
C ASN A 401 -1.91 24.31 6.91
N GLN A 402 -1.35 25.47 7.25
CA GLN A 402 -0.61 26.30 6.30
C GLN A 402 0.60 25.56 5.74
N LEU A 403 1.41 24.92 6.59
CA LEU A 403 2.57 24.14 6.17
C LEU A 403 2.18 22.98 5.24
N LYS A 404 1.09 22.27 5.55
CA LYS A 404 0.53 21.23 4.67
C LYS A 404 0.13 21.79 3.31
N SER A 405 -0.42 23.00 3.28
CA SER A 405 -0.80 23.68 2.04
C SER A 405 0.42 24.10 1.21
N VAL A 406 1.51 24.52 1.87
CA VAL A 406 2.80 24.80 1.22
C VAL A 406 3.41 23.53 0.63
N SER A 407 3.38 22.41 1.37
CA SER A 407 3.90 21.13 0.90
C SER A 407 3.17 20.56 -0.33
N ALA A 408 1.91 20.98 -0.55
CA ALA A 408 1.10 20.55 -1.67
C ALA A 408 1.25 21.47 -2.91
N ARG A 409 2.08 22.51 -2.86
CA ARG A 409 2.25 23.45 -3.98
C ARG A 409 2.91 22.78 -5.17
N ASP A 410 2.36 23.02 -6.36
CA ASP A 410 2.88 22.46 -7.60
C ASP A 410 4.33 22.91 -7.92
N ALA A 411 4.78 24.05 -7.36
CA ALA A 411 6.14 24.56 -7.51
C ALA A 411 7.21 23.59 -6.95
N LEU A 412 6.86 22.69 -6.03
CA LEU A 412 7.80 21.71 -5.49
C LEU A 412 8.00 20.51 -6.43
N ILE A 413 7.16 20.32 -7.44
CA ILE A 413 7.21 19.11 -8.28
C ILE A 413 8.50 19.08 -9.12
N GLY A 414 9.24 17.98 -8.98
CA GLY A 414 10.48 17.74 -9.73
C GLY A 414 11.67 18.58 -9.28
N THR A 415 11.64 19.13 -8.06
CA THR A 415 12.75 19.89 -7.46
C THR A 415 13.30 19.20 -6.21
N GLU A 416 14.55 19.50 -5.85
CA GLU A 416 15.18 18.99 -4.61
C GLU A 416 14.47 19.50 -3.34
N TYR A 417 13.85 20.68 -3.42
CA TYR A 417 13.10 21.29 -2.33
C TYR A 417 11.86 20.48 -1.92
N LYS A 418 11.34 19.59 -2.79
CA LYS A 418 10.21 18.71 -2.43
C LYS A 418 10.54 17.86 -1.21
N THR A 419 11.66 17.16 -1.26
CA THR A 419 12.11 16.29 -0.17
C THR A 419 12.40 17.10 1.09
N ALA A 420 13.04 18.27 0.94
CA ALA A 420 13.31 19.16 2.08
C ALA A 420 12.01 19.65 2.76
N VAL A 421 10.98 20.03 1.99
CA VAL A 421 9.67 20.44 2.54
C VAL A 421 8.92 19.26 3.15
N GLU A 422 9.00 18.07 2.55
CA GLU A 422 8.41 16.83 3.10
C GLU A 422 9.05 16.45 4.45
N GLU A 423 10.37 16.62 4.60
CA GLU A 423 11.06 16.42 5.88
C GLU A 423 10.62 17.43 6.95
N VAL A 424 10.48 18.71 6.56
CA VAL A 424 9.96 19.76 7.45
C VAL A 424 8.52 19.44 7.87
N LEU A 425 7.67 19.01 6.94
CA LEU A 425 6.31 18.58 7.24
C LEU A 425 6.30 17.37 8.20
N ALA A 426 7.13 16.36 7.97
CA ALA A 426 7.20 15.18 8.84
C ALA A 426 7.62 15.53 10.27
N LYS A 427 8.57 16.47 10.45
CA LYS A 427 8.94 17.00 11.76
C LYS A 427 7.76 17.75 12.41
N ALA A 428 7.04 18.56 11.64
CA ALA A 428 5.85 19.27 12.12
C ALA A 428 4.70 18.31 12.48
N THR A 429 4.49 17.23 11.73
CA THR A 429 3.46 16.21 12.02
C THR A 429 3.69 15.58 13.38
N LYS A 430 4.95 15.22 13.72
CA LYS A 430 5.29 14.72 15.05
C LYS A 430 4.95 15.72 16.15
N LEU A 431 5.21 17.01 15.94
CA LEU A 431 4.84 18.05 16.91
C LEU A 431 3.32 18.20 17.03
N ALA A 432 2.59 18.18 15.91
CA ALA A 432 1.13 18.26 15.90
C ALA A 432 0.48 17.06 16.61
N GLU A 433 1.00 15.85 16.43
CA GLU A 433 0.55 14.64 17.14
C GLU A 433 0.76 14.78 18.66
N ARG A 434 1.94 15.25 19.08
CA ARG A 434 2.22 15.52 20.50
C ARG A 434 1.27 16.55 21.09
N VAL A 435 0.98 17.63 20.35
CA VAL A 435 0.01 18.66 20.76
C VAL A 435 -1.39 18.06 20.89
N SER A 436 -1.85 17.26 19.92
CA SER A 436 -3.14 16.58 19.98
C SER A 436 -3.26 15.68 21.20
N ASN A 437 -2.20 14.93 21.52
CA ASN A 437 -2.16 14.08 22.71
C ASN A 437 -2.24 14.91 24.01
N ARG A 438 -1.52 16.05 24.09
CA ARG A 438 -1.60 16.96 25.24
C ARG A 438 -2.96 17.63 25.38
N GLU A 439 -3.57 18.05 24.27
CA GLU A 439 -4.93 18.57 24.27
C GLU A 439 -5.93 17.52 24.76
N GLU A 440 -5.77 16.26 24.38
CA GLU A 440 -6.64 15.19 24.86
C GLU A 440 -6.51 14.98 26.37
N ILE A 441 -5.29 15.03 26.92
CA ILE A 441 -5.07 15.00 28.38
C ILE A 441 -5.78 16.18 29.05
N MET A 442 -5.66 17.39 28.49
CA MET A 442 -6.25 18.60 29.07
C MET A 442 -7.77 18.66 28.94
N ARG A 443 -8.36 18.12 27.85
CA ARG A 443 -9.82 18.00 27.68
C ARG A 443 -10.48 17.14 28.75
N ARG A 444 -9.73 16.25 29.41
CA ARG A 444 -10.24 15.43 30.52
C ARG A 444 -10.36 16.21 31.83
N ASN A 445 -9.99 17.51 31.85
CA ASN A 445 -10.07 18.37 33.03
C ASN A 445 -9.48 17.71 34.27
N ILE A 446 -8.33 17.05 34.12
CA ILE A 446 -7.66 16.34 35.20
C ILE A 446 -7.18 17.37 36.22
N GLN A 447 -7.64 17.24 37.46
CA GLN A 447 -7.23 18.08 38.58
C GLN A 447 -6.50 17.23 39.61
N VAL A 448 -5.28 17.63 39.96
CA VAL A 448 -4.54 17.07 41.08
C VAL A 448 -4.91 17.85 42.33
N ASN A 449 -5.72 17.24 43.20
CA ASN A 449 -6.24 17.83 44.43
C ASN A 449 -5.26 17.70 45.62
N GLY A 450 -4.37 16.71 45.59
CA GLY A 450 -3.39 16.50 46.64
C GLY A 450 -2.43 15.37 46.30
N ILE A 451 -1.27 15.37 46.96
CA ILE A 451 -0.27 14.30 46.85
C ILE A 451 0.15 13.95 48.28
N ALA A 452 0.12 12.66 48.60
CA ALA A 452 0.51 12.15 49.90
C ALA A 452 1.70 11.20 49.75
N TYR A 453 2.73 11.45 50.54
CA TYR A 453 3.89 10.58 50.68
C TYR A 453 3.77 9.82 51.99
N TYR A 454 4.02 8.53 51.93
CA TYR A 454 4.12 7.70 53.10
C TYR A 454 5.29 6.73 52.95
N LEU A 455 5.79 6.29 54.08
CA LEU A 455 6.83 5.27 54.14
C LEU A 455 6.12 3.93 54.27
N GLU A 456 6.51 2.97 53.42
CA GLU A 456 5.99 1.62 53.45
C GLU A 456 7.16 0.65 53.67
N ASN A 457 6.96 -0.34 54.54
CA ASN A 457 7.94 -1.40 54.75
C ASN A 457 7.73 -2.48 53.69
N LYS A 458 8.63 -2.52 52.71
CA LYS A 458 8.56 -3.50 51.63
C LYS A 458 9.49 -4.68 51.92
N PRO A 459 8.99 -5.94 51.90
CA PRO A 459 9.85 -7.10 52.00
C PRO A 459 10.77 -7.15 50.78
N THR A 460 12.07 -7.16 51.03
CA THR A 460 13.11 -7.22 50.01
C THR A 460 14.03 -8.39 50.34
N GLU A 461 14.21 -9.30 49.38
CA GLU A 461 15.21 -10.35 49.51
C GLU A 461 16.60 -9.74 49.38
N VAL A 462 17.43 -9.97 50.40
CA VAL A 462 18.84 -9.60 50.38
C VAL A 462 19.65 -10.87 50.38
N ASP A 463 20.52 -10.99 49.37
CA ASP A 463 21.50 -12.07 49.25
C ASP A 463 22.85 -11.52 49.72
N ALA A 464 23.21 -11.82 50.97
CA ALA A 464 24.48 -11.43 51.54
C ALA A 464 25.48 -12.57 51.35
N LYS A 465 26.55 -12.28 50.61
CA LYS A 465 27.63 -13.24 50.32
C LYS A 465 28.86 -12.89 51.14
N PHE A 466 29.43 -13.89 51.81
CA PHE A 466 30.66 -13.73 52.59
C PHE A 466 31.52 -14.97 52.44
N SER A 467 32.84 -14.74 52.39
CA SER A 467 33.83 -15.81 52.33
C SER A 467 34.44 -15.98 53.71
N ILE A 468 34.28 -17.16 54.32
CA ILE A 468 34.91 -17.50 55.59
C ILE A 468 35.89 -18.64 55.33
N LEU A 469 37.17 -18.42 55.63
CA LEU A 469 38.25 -19.40 55.43
C LEU A 469 38.32 -19.95 53.99
N GLY A 470 38.04 -19.11 52.99
CA GLY A 470 38.09 -19.48 51.57
C GLY A 470 36.87 -20.26 51.05
N SER A 471 35.85 -20.44 51.88
CA SER A 471 34.56 -20.99 51.47
C SER A 471 33.53 -19.87 51.33
N ASP A 472 32.92 -19.77 50.14
CA ASP A 472 31.86 -18.80 49.88
C ASP A 472 30.53 -19.29 50.45
N MET A 473 29.94 -18.49 51.35
CA MET A 473 28.62 -18.70 51.90
C MET A 473 27.68 -17.58 51.46
N SER A 474 26.41 -17.92 51.24
CA SER A 474 25.34 -16.97 50.94
C SER A 474 24.21 -17.14 51.94
N ILE A 475 23.78 -16.05 52.56
CA ILE A 475 22.55 -16.00 53.34
C ILE A 475 21.54 -15.19 52.54
N LYS A 476 20.42 -15.84 52.24
CA LYS A 476 19.23 -15.17 51.68
C LYS A 476 18.27 -14.92 52.82
N GLU A 477 18.04 -13.66 53.12
CA GLU A 477 17.10 -13.26 54.17
C GLU A 477 16.16 -12.18 53.64
N THR A 478 14.92 -12.19 54.11
CA THR A 478 13.94 -11.16 53.79
C THR A 478 14.04 -10.06 54.83
N VAL A 479 14.54 -8.90 54.43
CA VAL A 479 14.54 -7.71 55.28
C VAL A 479 13.44 -6.75 54.84
N TYR A 480 12.85 -6.06 55.81
CA TYR A 480 11.86 -5.02 55.53
C TYR A 480 12.56 -3.69 55.35
N LEU A 481 12.65 -3.23 54.10
CA LEU A 481 13.22 -1.93 53.78
C LEU A 481 12.10 -0.89 53.73
N THR A 482 12.30 0.22 54.43
CA THR A 482 11.41 1.36 54.37
C THR A 482 11.61 2.09 53.04
N VAL A 483 10.63 1.98 52.14
CA VAL A 483 10.64 2.65 50.83
C VAL A 483 9.63 3.79 50.82
N SER A 484 9.97 4.89 50.14
CA SER A 484 9.02 5.97 49.89
C SER A 484 8.00 5.52 48.87
N ASN A 485 6.72 5.61 49.24
CA ASN A 485 5.59 5.40 48.35
C ASN A 485 4.75 6.69 48.29
N SER A 486 3.93 6.82 47.25
CA SER A 486 3.08 7.99 47.07
C SER A 486 1.76 7.63 46.40
N TYR A 487 0.72 8.37 46.75
CA TYR A 487 -0.53 8.40 45.99
C TYR A 487 -0.94 9.85 45.76
N ALA A 488 -1.66 10.08 44.67
CA ALA A 488 -2.24 11.36 44.34
C ALA A 488 -3.76 11.29 44.43
N ILE A 489 -4.40 12.39 44.79
CA ILE A 489 -5.85 12.56 44.68
C ILE A 489 -6.10 13.29 43.36
N VAL A 490 -6.64 12.56 42.38
CA VAL A 490 -6.93 13.08 41.04
C VAL A 490 -8.45 13.05 40.84
N ASN A 491 -9.05 14.21 40.57
CA ASN A 491 -10.51 14.37 40.46
C ASN A 491 -11.27 13.75 41.65
N GLY A 492 -10.73 13.93 42.87
CA GLY A 492 -11.30 13.38 44.10
C GLY A 492 -11.07 11.88 44.35
N LYS A 493 -10.33 11.17 43.48
CA LYS A 493 -10.02 9.74 43.65
C LYS A 493 -8.54 9.52 43.95
N ALA A 494 -8.23 8.62 44.88
CA ALA A 494 -6.87 8.20 45.13
C ALA A 494 -6.35 7.32 43.98
N VAL A 495 -5.19 7.66 43.44
CA VAL A 495 -4.52 6.96 42.35
C VAL A 495 -3.03 6.79 42.65
N ARG A 496 -2.44 5.70 42.17
CA ARG A 496 -1.02 5.35 42.28
C ARG A 496 -0.35 5.37 40.90
N GLU A 497 0.98 5.30 40.89
CA GLU A 497 1.73 5.10 39.64
C GLU A 497 1.27 3.80 38.95
N GLY A 498 0.97 3.89 37.65
CA GLY A 498 0.38 2.82 36.85
C GLY A 498 -1.15 2.86 36.73
N ASP A 499 -1.85 3.60 37.60
CA ASP A 499 -3.32 3.60 37.60
C ASP A 499 -3.90 4.39 36.42
N PRO A 500 -5.02 3.93 35.83
CA PRO A 500 -5.73 4.65 34.79
C PRO A 500 -6.62 5.76 35.38
N VAL A 501 -6.57 6.95 34.77
CA VAL A 501 -7.45 8.10 35.10
C VAL A 501 -8.53 8.34 34.04
N GLY A 502 -8.68 7.41 33.09
CA GLY A 502 -9.74 7.38 32.07
C GLY A 502 -9.23 7.72 30.66
N GLY A 503 -9.94 7.21 29.64
CA GLY A 503 -9.62 7.50 28.24
C GLY A 503 -8.26 6.98 27.77
N GLY A 504 -7.66 6.01 28.46
CA GLY A 504 -6.32 5.50 28.16
C GLY A 504 -5.16 6.33 28.75
N ILE A 505 -5.46 7.34 29.58
CA ILE A 505 -4.45 8.13 30.30
C ILE A 505 -4.05 7.38 31.58
N LEU A 506 -2.74 7.27 31.80
CA LEU A 506 -2.15 6.61 32.96
C LEU A 506 -1.38 7.60 33.83
N VAL A 507 -1.34 7.35 35.14
CA VAL A 507 -0.42 8.03 36.05
C VAL A 507 0.96 7.42 35.86
N LYS A 508 1.90 8.18 35.30
CA LYS A 508 3.26 7.69 35.06
C LYS A 508 4.15 7.84 36.28
N LYS A 509 4.11 9.02 36.91
CA LYS A 509 4.98 9.35 38.04
C LYS A 509 4.33 10.37 38.96
N ILE A 510 4.51 10.22 40.27
CA ILE A 510 4.00 11.15 41.28
C ILE A 510 5.19 11.87 41.94
N ASN A 511 5.34 13.16 41.65
CA ASN A 511 6.36 14.03 42.24
C ASN A 511 5.74 14.95 43.31
N LYS A 512 6.59 15.65 44.09
CA LYS A 512 6.14 16.39 45.28
C LYS A 512 5.10 17.47 44.98
N ASP A 513 5.17 18.06 43.81
CA ASP A 513 4.43 19.23 43.37
C ASP A 513 3.56 18.97 42.12
N GLN A 514 3.70 17.80 41.49
CA GLN A 514 3.05 17.47 40.24
C GLN A 514 2.84 15.98 40.05
N VAL A 515 1.82 15.62 39.26
CA VAL A 515 1.62 14.26 38.76
C VAL A 515 1.89 14.26 37.25
N ILE A 516 2.74 13.35 36.79
CA ILE A 516 3.03 13.16 35.36
C ILE A 516 2.05 12.14 34.81
N PHE A 517 1.21 12.58 33.87
CA PHE A 517 0.28 11.72 33.14
C PHE A 517 0.88 11.32 31.80
N SER A 518 0.62 10.08 31.37
CA SER A 518 1.05 9.58 30.07
C SER A 518 -0.12 9.16 29.19
N TYR A 519 -0.06 9.50 27.91
CA TYR A 519 -1.02 9.07 26.88
C TYR A 519 -0.34 8.95 25.52
N LYS A 520 -0.42 7.76 24.89
CA LYS A 520 0.16 7.47 23.55
C LYS A 520 1.55 8.07 23.36
N ASP A 521 2.45 7.77 24.29
CA ASP A 521 3.86 8.20 24.35
C ASP A 521 4.14 9.67 24.69
N GLU A 522 3.12 10.48 25.00
CA GLU A 522 3.31 11.85 25.48
C GLU A 522 3.10 11.94 27.00
N GLU A 523 3.98 12.70 27.65
CA GLU A 523 3.93 12.98 29.08
C GLU A 523 3.54 14.43 29.34
N LEU A 524 2.58 14.63 30.23
CA LEU A 524 2.15 15.96 30.66
C LEU A 524 2.17 16.04 32.20
N PRO A 525 3.04 16.90 32.77
CA PRO A 525 2.95 17.21 34.19
C PRO A 525 1.74 18.11 34.48
N ILE A 526 0.95 17.74 35.50
CA ILE A 526 -0.10 18.59 36.06
C ILE A 526 0.25 18.87 37.51
N TYR A 527 0.42 20.15 37.83
CA TYR A 527 0.79 20.62 39.15
C TYR A 527 -0.40 20.56 40.12
N ILE A 528 -0.11 20.36 41.41
CA ILE A 528 -1.11 20.46 42.47
C ILE A 528 -1.73 21.85 42.44
N LYS A 529 -3.06 21.91 42.43
CA LYS A 529 -3.78 23.18 42.58
C LYS A 529 -3.63 23.63 44.04
N ARG A 530 -2.74 24.59 44.31
CA ARG A 530 -2.66 25.23 45.63
C ARG A 530 -3.98 25.97 45.86
N GLN A 531 -4.73 25.56 46.88
CA GLN A 531 -5.85 26.34 47.41
C GLN A 531 -5.32 27.48 48.27
#